data_AF-A0A7Y4H2W4-F1
#
_entry.id   AF-A0A7Y4H2W4-F1
#
_cell.length_a   1.000
_cell.length_b   1.000
_cell.length_c   1.000
_cell.angle_alpha   90.00
_cell.angle_beta   90.00
_cell.angle_gamma   90.00
#
_symmetry.space_group_name_H-M   'P 1'
#
loop_
_entity.id
_entity.type
_entity.pdbx_description
1 polymer ?
#
loop_
_entity_poly.entity_id
_entity_poly.type
_entity_poly.pdbx_seq_one_letter_code
_entity_poly.pdbx_strand_id
1 'polypeptide(L)' 'MHTEINIFEKPIQRIRKTCELMGLDADFDRKLPELETYLEGLVAEGEISEERLTVSGLTFVKQAR' A
#
# COMPACT_ATOMS: atom_id res chain seq x y z
N MET A 1 -2.68 -24.72 10.81
CA MET A 1 -1.96 -23.53 10.32
C MET A 1 -3.00 -22.63 9.69
N HIS A 2 -3.53 -21.65 10.42
CA HIS A 2 -4.35 -20.61 9.79
C HIS A 2 -3.37 -19.71 9.06
N THR A 3 -3.23 -19.89 7.74
CA THR A 3 -2.69 -18.85 6.88
C THR A 3 -3.70 -17.71 6.91
N GLU A 4 -3.59 -16.85 7.91
CA GLU A 4 -4.19 -15.52 7.88
C GLU A 4 -3.57 -14.83 6.66
N ILE A 5 -4.33 -14.76 5.57
CA ILE A 5 -3.91 -14.03 4.39
C ILE A 5 -3.85 -12.57 4.83
N ASN A 6 -2.65 -12.07 5.09
CA ASN A 6 -2.45 -10.65 5.30
C ASN A 6 -2.71 -9.96 3.96
N ILE A 7 -3.92 -9.45 3.80
CA ILE A 7 -4.40 -8.75 2.61
C ILE A 7 -3.53 -7.55 2.23
N PHE A 8 -2.70 -7.05 3.17
CA PHE A 8 -1.79 -5.92 2.96
C PHE A 8 -0.41 -6.35 2.45
N GLU A 9 0.02 -7.60 2.67
CA GLU A 9 1.39 -8.01 2.37
C GLU A 9 1.73 -7.85 0.88
N LYS A 10 0.86 -8.36 0.00
CA LYS A 10 1.07 -8.26 -1.46
C LYS A 10 0.92 -6.83 -1.99
N PRO A 11 -0.12 -6.05 -1.62
CA PRO A 11 -0.21 -4.65 -2.02
C PRO A 11 1.00 -3.84 -1.58
N ILE A 12 1.43 -3.92 -0.32
CA ILE A 12 2.57 -3.17 0.20
C ILE A 12 3.84 -3.52 -0.56
N GLN A 13 4.12 -4.81 -0.80
CA GLN A 13 5.28 -5.23 -1.59
C GLN A 13 5.26 -4.66 -3.03
N ARG A 14 4.08 -4.64 -3.67
CA ARG A 14 3.94 -4.08 -5.03
C ARG A 14 4.09 -2.57 -5.05
N ILE A 15 3.52 -1.87 -4.08
CA ILE A 15 3.67 -0.42 -3.94
C ILE A 15 5.14 -0.09 -3.77
N ARG A 16 5.83 -0.76 -2.83
CA ARG A 16 7.27 -0.59 -2.59
C ARG A 16 8.09 -0.77 -3.86
N LYS A 17 7.94 -1.91 -4.55
CA LYS A 17 8.67 -2.20 -5.79
C LYS A 17 8.43 -1.13 -6.86
N THR A 18 7.22 -0.63 -6.97
CA THR A 18 6.89 0.43 -7.93
C THR A 18 7.51 1.76 -7.52
N CYS A 19 7.50 2.11 -6.23
CA CYS A 19 8.19 3.29 -5.71
C CYS A 19 9.70 3.23 -5.93
N GLU A 20 10.33 2.07 -5.70
CA GLU A 20 11.75 1.83 -5.99
C GLU A 20 12.06 2.08 -7.49
N LEU A 21 11.23 1.57 -8.40
CA LEU A 21 11.39 1.80 -9.85
C LEU A 21 11.21 3.28 -10.25
N MET A 22 10.52 4.07 -9.44
CA MET A 22 10.25 5.49 -9.68
C MET A 22 11.22 6.42 -8.95
N GLY A 23 12.15 5.89 -8.15
CA GLY A 23 13.03 6.69 -7.28
C GLY A 23 12.27 7.39 -6.14
N LEU A 24 11.18 6.77 -5.66
CA LEU A 24 10.33 7.25 -4.57
C LEU A 24 10.46 6.35 -3.31
N ASP A 25 11.57 5.63 -3.17
CA ASP A 25 11.85 4.73 -2.05
C ASP A 25 11.84 5.48 -0.70
N ALA A 26 12.51 6.63 -0.64
CA ALA A 26 12.53 7.45 0.58
C ALA A 26 11.14 8.01 0.95
N ASP A 27 10.34 8.38 -0.05
CA ASP A 27 8.96 8.84 0.17
C ASP A 27 8.05 7.70 0.63
N PHE A 28 8.25 6.50 0.09
CA PHE A 28 7.54 5.30 0.50
C PHE A 28 7.87 4.96 1.96
N ASP A 29 9.14 4.87 2.33
CA ASP A 29 9.57 4.53 3.70
C ASP A 29 9.07 5.56 4.72
N ARG A 30 9.10 6.85 4.36
CA ARG A 30 8.58 7.93 5.22
C ARG A 30 7.07 7.83 5.42
N LYS A 31 6.32 7.40 4.40
CA LYS A 31 4.85 7.36 4.39
C LYS A 31 4.29 5.98 4.71
N LEU A 32 5.12 4.99 5.01
CA LEU A 32 4.68 3.62 5.23
C LEU A 32 3.63 3.52 6.35
N PRO A 33 3.79 4.17 7.52
CA PRO A 33 2.78 4.11 8.57
C PRO A 33 1.42 4.72 8.16
N GLU A 34 1.43 5.87 7.47
CA GLU A 34 0.21 6.50 6.99
C GLU A 34 -0.43 5.73 5.83
N LEU A 35 0.39 5.10 4.99
CA LEU A 35 -0.06 4.22 3.93
C LEU A 35 -0.75 2.97 4.50
N GLU A 36 -0.19 2.34 5.52
CA GLU A 36 -0.83 1.21 6.22
C GLU A 36 -2.18 1.62 6.79
N THR A 37 -2.24 2.75 7.52
CA THR A 37 -3.50 3.31 8.04
C THR A 37 -4.51 3.59 6.93
N TYR A 38 -4.07 4.12 5.79
CA TYR A 38 -4.93 4.39 4.65
C TYR A 38 -5.51 3.11 4.03
N LEU A 39 -4.68 2.07 3.85
CA LEU A 39 -5.12 0.78 3.33
C LEU A 39 -6.07 0.07 4.30
N GLU A 40 -5.83 0.16 5.61
CA GLU A 40 -6.74 -0.34 6.64
C GLU A 40 -8.12 0.33 6.54
N GLY A 41 -8.17 1.64 6.30
CA GLY A 41 -9.41 2.37 6.06
C GLY A 41 -10.18 1.83 4.84
N LEU A 42 -9.50 1.60 3.72
CA LEU A 42 -10.12 1.03 2.51
C LEU A 42 -10.67 -0.39 2.76
N VAL A 43 -9.92 -1.21 3.49
CA VAL A 43 -10.39 -2.56 3.88
C VAL A 43 -11.60 -2.49 4.80
N ALA A 44 -11.61 -1.56 5.76
CA ALA A 44 -12.75 -1.34 6.64
C ALA A 44 -14.00 -0.89 5.86
N GLU A 45 -13.82 -0.20 4.73
CA GLU A 45 -14.88 0.14 3.77
C GLU A 45 -15.30 -1.03 2.86
N GLY A 46 -14.61 -2.17 2.96
CA GLY A 46 -14.91 -3.40 2.22
C GLY A 46 -14.07 -3.63 0.97
N GLU A 47 -13.05 -2.82 0.71
CA GLU A 47 -12.12 -3.05 -0.40
C GLU A 47 -11.16 -4.19 -0.05
N ILE A 48 -11.29 -5.32 -0.76
CA ILE A 48 -10.42 -6.50 -0.60
C ILE A 48 -9.59 -6.81 -1.85
N SER A 49 -9.76 -6.02 -2.92
CA SER A 49 -9.01 -6.22 -4.15
C SER A 49 -7.58 -5.76 -3.98
N GLU A 50 -6.66 -6.72 -4.06
CA GLU A 50 -5.21 -6.50 -4.06
C GLU A 50 -4.77 -5.44 -5.07
N GLU A 51 -5.36 -5.45 -6.28
CA GLU A 51 -5.07 -4.47 -7.33
C GLU A 51 -5.50 -3.06 -6.93
N ARG A 52 -6.72 -2.93 -6.40
CA ARG A 52 -7.28 -1.64 -5.97
C ARG A 52 -6.48 -1.05 -4.81
N LEU A 53 -6.16 -1.87 -3.81
CA LEU A 53 -5.30 -1.48 -2.69
C LEU A 53 -3.92 -1.01 -3.18
N THR A 54 -3.33 -1.72 -4.15
CA THR A 54 -2.04 -1.33 -4.75
C THR A 54 -2.13 0.03 -5.46
N VAL A 55 -3.15 0.23 -6.31
CA VAL A 55 -3.31 1.48 -7.08
C VAL A 55 -3.62 2.67 -6.18
N SER A 56 -4.52 2.49 -5.21
CA SER A 56 -4.87 3.52 -4.23
C SER A 56 -3.65 3.87 -3.37
N GLY A 57 -2.90 2.88 -2.89
CA GLY A 57 -1.69 3.11 -2.13
C GLY A 57 -0.59 3.83 -2.92
N LEU A 58 -0.38 3.48 -4.19
CA LEU A 58 0.54 4.21 -5.06
C LEU A 58 0.12 5.66 -5.28
N THR A 59 -1.18 5.90 -5.42
CA THR A 59 -1.74 7.24 -5.57
C THR A 59 -1.50 8.06 -4.30
N PHE A 60 -1.73 7.47 -3.12
CA PHE A 60 -1.47 8.10 -1.83
C PHE A 60 0.00 8.54 -1.68
N VAL A 61 0.95 7.64 -1.97
CA VAL A 61 2.39 7.96 -1.87
C VAL A 61 2.76 9.11 -2.81
N LYS A 62 2.22 9.13 -4.04
CA LYS A 62 2.50 10.15 -5.05
C LYS A 62 1.87 11.52 -4.77
N GLN A 63 0.71 11.58 -4.12
CA GLN A 63 -0.02 12.84 -3.92
C GLN A 63 0.61 13.77 -2.87
N ALA A 64 1.36 13.24 -1.92
CA ALA A 64 1.96 14.05 -0.85
C ALA A 64 3.32 14.65 -1.25
N ARG A 65 3.36 15.33 -2.41
CA ARG A 65 4.52 16.08 -2.92
C ARG A 65 4.31 17.59 -2.74
#